data_AF-A0AAN9USJ5-F1
#
_entry.id   AF-A0AAN9USJ5-F1
#
_cell.length_a   1.000
_cell.length_b   1.000
_cell.length_c   1.000
_cell.angle_alpha   90.00
_cell.angle_beta   90.00
_cell.angle_gamma   90.00
#
_symmetry.space_group_name_H-M   'P 1'
#
loop_
_entity.id
_entity.type
_entity.pdbx_description
1 polymer ?
#
loop_
_entity_poly.entity_id
_entity_poly.type
_entity_poly.pdbx_seq_one_letter_code
_entity_poly.pdbx_strand_id
1 'polypeptide(L)'
;MKVSKSIVRNTRKKLGLPSSRDVGTLSHMIRALRDHSSDFVGEPVSAAAISIPHLAALYGDDIQDAFEYLSLAYLEFFPFWNFRPVSATIAAYAGNGWGLCRDYRDVAACEEEELQIPSRFALAVSYTHTSLTTSQAHVASANYLEEGPTLENLLLGYDARHEESYWDAVRHMLRSPVVDSPVRRNISMVLLSGDATEKPEFREVLGEVVDAVSHDGEPEIVDQQPGCSAAIGAAELAKRAIFKQMGELDVVSDL
;
A
#
# COMPACT_ATOMS: atom_id res chain seq x y z
N MET A 1 -7.91 -38.37 6.17
CA MET A 1 -6.56 -38.01 6.65
C MET A 1 -6.27 -36.59 6.17
N LYS A 2 -6.22 -35.59 7.08
CA LYS A 2 -5.91 -34.20 6.68
C LYS A 2 -4.40 -34.08 6.51
N VAL A 3 -3.94 -33.97 5.27
CA VAL A 3 -2.53 -33.65 4.99
C VAL A 3 -2.29 -32.21 5.45
N SER A 4 -1.18 -31.97 6.16
CA SER A 4 -0.82 -30.63 6.62
C SER A 4 -0.65 -29.68 5.43
N LYS A 5 -1.21 -28.46 5.54
CA LYS A 5 -1.10 -27.40 4.50
C LYS A 5 0.37 -27.10 4.16
N SER A 6 1.26 -27.12 5.16
CA SER A 6 2.70 -26.90 4.99
C SER A 6 3.36 -27.99 4.14
N ILE A 7 2.94 -29.25 4.30
CA ILE A 7 3.47 -30.38 3.51
C ILE A 7 3.07 -30.22 2.05
N VAL A 8 1.79 -29.93 1.77
CA VAL A 8 1.31 -29.72 0.40
C VAL A 8 2.03 -28.55 -0.28
N ARG A 9 2.18 -27.42 0.43
CA ARG A 9 2.89 -26.23 -0.03
C ARG A 9 4.32 -26.56 -0.46
N ASN A 10 5.08 -27.21 0.43
CA ASN A 10 6.48 -27.58 0.18
C ASN A 10 6.63 -28.61 -0.95
N THR A 11 5.72 -29.58 -1.05
CA THR A 11 5.74 -30.54 -2.17
C THR A 11 5.49 -29.83 -3.50
N ARG A 12 4.52 -28.91 -3.58
CA ARG A 12 4.24 -28.16 -4.82
C ARG A 12 5.43 -27.31 -5.25
N LYS A 13 6.07 -26.60 -4.32
CA LYS A 13 7.29 -25.84 -4.59
C LYS A 13 8.41 -26.71 -5.18
N LYS A 14 8.65 -27.89 -4.57
CA LYS A 14 9.66 -28.85 -5.06
C LYS A 14 9.36 -29.38 -6.47
N LEU A 15 8.09 -29.36 -6.88
CA LEU A 15 7.65 -29.73 -8.23
C LEU A 15 7.66 -28.54 -9.20
N GLY A 16 8.16 -27.37 -8.80
CA GLY A 16 8.13 -26.16 -9.62
C GLY A 16 6.71 -25.67 -9.89
N LEU A 17 5.78 -25.85 -8.95
CA LEU A 17 4.40 -25.39 -9.04
C LEU A 17 4.14 -24.27 -8.02
N PRO A 18 3.20 -23.35 -8.30
CA PRO A 18 2.75 -22.38 -7.31
C PRO A 18 2.26 -23.08 -6.06
N SER A 19 2.59 -22.54 -4.89
CA SER A 19 2.41 -23.24 -3.62
C SER A 19 0.94 -23.38 -3.20
N SER A 20 0.07 -22.52 -3.72
CA SER A 20 -1.39 -22.58 -3.66
C SER A 20 -2.02 -22.08 -4.98
N ARG A 21 -3.35 -22.13 -5.10
CA ARG A 21 -4.07 -21.53 -6.24
C ARG A 21 -3.98 -20.00 -6.22
N ASP A 22 -4.05 -19.42 -5.03
CA ASP A 22 -4.01 -17.96 -4.84
C ASP A 22 -2.62 -17.43 -5.18
N VAL A 23 -1.56 -18.12 -4.74
CA VAL A 23 -0.18 -17.85 -5.17
C VAL A 23 -0.06 -17.98 -6.69
N GLY A 24 -0.68 -18.98 -7.31
CA GLY A 24 -0.67 -19.10 -8.77
C GLY A 24 -1.33 -17.91 -9.49
N THR A 25 -2.42 -17.38 -8.93
CA THR A 25 -3.11 -16.20 -9.45
C THR A 25 -2.26 -14.95 -9.29
N LEU A 26 -1.70 -14.75 -8.10
CA LEU A 26 -0.81 -13.64 -7.78
C LEU A 26 0.46 -13.68 -8.67
N SER A 27 1.09 -14.84 -8.83
CA SER A 27 2.24 -15.02 -9.72
C SER A 27 1.92 -14.71 -11.19
N HIS A 28 0.69 -14.97 -11.64
CA HIS A 28 0.30 -14.60 -12.99
C HIS A 28 0.24 -13.07 -13.15
N MET A 29 -0.35 -12.38 -12.18
CA MET A 29 -0.42 -10.91 -12.17
C MET A 29 0.98 -10.28 -12.10
N ILE A 30 1.83 -10.73 -11.17
CA ILE A 30 3.20 -10.23 -11.01
C ILE A 30 4.03 -10.48 -12.27
N ARG A 31 3.88 -11.66 -12.91
CA ARG A 31 4.57 -11.96 -14.17
C ARG A 31 4.19 -10.98 -15.27
N ALA A 32 2.89 -10.73 -15.46
CA ALA A 32 2.42 -9.79 -16.47
C ALA A 32 3.00 -8.38 -16.25
N LEU A 33 3.02 -7.91 -15.00
CA LEU A 33 3.62 -6.61 -14.64
C LEU A 33 5.14 -6.58 -14.86
N ARG A 34 5.85 -7.65 -14.51
CA ARG A 34 7.30 -7.79 -14.71
C ARG A 34 7.65 -7.77 -16.19
N ASP A 35 6.93 -8.55 -16.99
CA ASP A 35 7.21 -8.69 -18.42
C ASP A 35 6.94 -7.35 -19.13
N HIS A 36 5.81 -6.70 -18.86
CA HIS A 36 5.53 -5.35 -19.37
C HIS A 36 6.55 -4.31 -18.91
N SER A 37 6.97 -4.33 -17.64
CA SER A 37 8.00 -3.43 -17.13
C SER A 37 9.34 -3.67 -17.81
N SER A 38 9.72 -4.94 -18.01
CA SER A 38 10.99 -5.33 -18.67
C SER A 38 11.03 -4.86 -20.12
N ASP A 39 9.91 -5.02 -20.83
CA ASP A 39 9.76 -4.52 -22.20
C ASP A 39 9.86 -3.00 -22.25
N PHE A 40 9.25 -2.31 -21.28
CA PHE A 40 9.27 -0.85 -21.20
C PHE A 40 10.67 -0.30 -20.90
N VAL A 41 11.43 -0.91 -19.98
CA VAL A 41 12.79 -0.45 -19.63
C VAL A 41 13.87 -0.97 -20.59
N GLY A 42 13.57 -2.00 -21.39
CA GLY A 42 14.49 -2.60 -22.34
C GLY A 42 15.48 -3.60 -21.72
N GLU A 43 15.27 -4.01 -20.47
CA GLU A 43 16.11 -4.98 -19.75
C GLU A 43 15.26 -5.85 -18.80
N PRO A 44 15.70 -7.09 -18.48
CA PRO A 44 14.95 -7.97 -17.60
C PRO A 44 14.84 -7.40 -16.17
N VAL A 45 13.61 -7.23 -15.69
CA VAL A 45 13.35 -6.90 -14.29
C VAL A 45 13.60 -8.13 -13.42
N SER A 46 14.64 -8.06 -12.59
CA SER A 46 15.10 -9.15 -11.72
C SER A 46 14.71 -8.99 -10.25
N ALA A 47 14.27 -7.80 -9.85
CA ALA A 47 13.84 -7.49 -8.49
C ALA A 47 12.62 -6.57 -8.49
N ALA A 48 11.76 -6.68 -7.48
CA ALA A 48 10.64 -5.77 -7.29
C ALA A 48 10.25 -5.61 -5.82
N ALA A 49 9.64 -4.46 -5.53
CA ALA A 49 8.93 -4.17 -4.29
C ALA A 49 7.42 -4.25 -4.53
N ILE A 50 6.65 -4.54 -3.48
CA ILE A 50 5.19 -4.54 -3.54
C ILE A 50 4.60 -3.81 -2.34
N SER A 51 3.57 -3.02 -2.59
CA SER A 51 2.67 -2.52 -1.57
C SER A 51 1.33 -3.25 -1.67
N ILE A 52 0.68 -3.49 -0.52
CA ILE A 52 -0.58 -4.23 -0.47
C ILE A 52 -1.68 -3.41 0.19
N PRO A 53 -2.92 -3.44 -0.35
CA PRO A 53 -4.06 -2.93 0.39
C PRO A 53 -4.35 -3.84 1.60
N HIS A 54 -5.25 -3.39 2.46
CA HIS A 54 -5.83 -4.24 3.50
C HIS A 54 -6.79 -5.25 2.86
N LEU A 55 -6.22 -6.35 2.36
CA LEU A 55 -6.96 -7.46 1.75
C LEU A 55 -7.00 -8.66 2.71
N ALA A 56 -8.22 -9.09 3.06
CA ALA A 56 -8.39 -10.25 3.91
C ALA A 56 -7.74 -11.51 3.28
N ALA A 57 -6.99 -12.25 4.11
CA ALA A 57 -6.35 -13.51 3.75
C ALA A 57 -5.24 -13.44 2.68
N LEU A 58 -4.70 -12.24 2.35
CA LEU A 58 -3.42 -12.11 1.67
C LEU A 58 -2.29 -12.01 2.70
N TYR A 59 -1.43 -13.01 2.76
CA TYR A 59 -0.33 -13.08 3.72
C TYR A 59 1.02 -12.82 3.05
N GLY A 60 1.99 -12.33 3.82
CA GLY A 60 3.38 -12.12 3.34
C GLY A 60 4.00 -13.38 2.75
N ASP A 61 3.71 -14.53 3.36
CA ASP A 61 4.07 -15.86 2.86
C ASP A 61 3.60 -16.12 1.43
N ASP A 62 2.40 -15.68 1.05
CA ASP A 62 1.87 -15.92 -0.31
C ASP A 62 2.56 -15.03 -1.34
N ILE A 63 2.95 -13.82 -0.94
CA ILE A 63 3.72 -12.89 -1.77
C ILE A 63 5.13 -13.42 -1.98
N GLN A 64 5.82 -13.82 -0.90
CA GLN A 64 7.17 -14.37 -1.00
C GLN A 64 7.19 -15.61 -1.90
N ASP A 65 6.21 -16.49 -1.75
CA ASP A 65 6.08 -17.66 -2.62
C ASP A 65 5.84 -17.32 -4.07
N ALA A 66 5.07 -16.26 -4.35
CA ALA A 66 4.84 -15.82 -5.70
C ALA A 66 6.13 -15.28 -6.34
N PHE A 67 6.93 -14.54 -5.59
CA PHE A 67 8.25 -14.05 -6.01
C PHE A 67 9.24 -15.20 -6.22
N GLU A 68 9.33 -16.15 -5.27
CA GLU A 68 10.17 -17.35 -5.38
C GLU A 68 9.80 -18.17 -6.63
N TYR A 69 8.50 -18.42 -6.84
CA TYR A 69 8.00 -19.15 -8.00
C TYR A 69 8.38 -18.49 -9.34
N LEU A 70 8.46 -17.16 -9.36
CA LEU A 70 8.84 -16.38 -10.54
C LEU A 70 10.35 -16.16 -10.67
N SER A 71 11.15 -16.62 -9.71
CA SER A 71 12.57 -16.28 -9.60
C SER A 71 12.83 -14.77 -9.64
N LEU A 72 11.92 -14.01 -9.03
CA LEU A 72 12.01 -12.56 -8.90
C LEU A 72 12.51 -12.23 -7.48
N ALA A 73 13.54 -11.41 -7.34
CA ALA A 73 14.02 -10.99 -6.03
C ALA A 73 13.00 -10.06 -5.37
N TYR A 74 12.56 -10.41 -4.18
CA TYR A 74 11.67 -9.55 -3.39
C TYR A 74 12.51 -8.55 -2.60
N LEU A 75 12.33 -7.25 -2.89
CA LEU A 75 13.00 -6.18 -2.17
C LEU A 75 12.25 -5.91 -0.86
N GLU A 76 12.73 -6.49 0.23
CA GLU A 76 12.26 -6.21 1.58
C GLU A 76 13.09 -5.09 2.20
N PHE A 77 12.44 -4.01 2.64
CA PHE A 77 13.11 -2.80 3.11
C PHE A 77 12.61 -2.28 4.47
N PHE A 78 11.72 -3.01 5.13
CA PHE A 78 11.28 -2.70 6.48
C PHE A 78 11.84 -3.73 7.48
N PRO A 79 13.01 -3.46 8.09
CA PRO A 79 13.72 -4.46 8.92
C PRO A 79 12.95 -4.88 10.17
N PHE A 80 12.02 -4.06 10.66
CA PHE A 80 11.25 -4.33 11.88
C PHE A 80 9.93 -5.07 11.64
N TRP A 81 9.56 -5.34 10.39
CA TRP A 81 8.20 -5.76 10.03
C TRP A 81 8.09 -7.20 9.52
N ASN A 82 9.13 -8.05 9.73
CA ASN A 82 9.13 -9.51 9.55
C ASN A 82 8.11 -10.00 8.50
N PHE A 83 8.43 -9.84 7.21
CA PHE A 83 7.61 -10.32 6.09
C PHE A 83 6.26 -9.63 5.88
N ARG A 84 5.98 -8.47 6.50
CA ARG A 84 4.83 -7.66 6.13
C ARG A 84 5.20 -6.78 4.94
N PRO A 85 4.52 -6.93 3.80
CA PRO A 85 4.68 -5.99 2.69
C PRO A 85 4.25 -4.59 3.12
N VAL A 86 4.73 -3.59 2.38
CA VAL A 86 4.39 -2.19 2.66
C VAL A 86 2.88 -2.00 2.56
N SER A 87 2.28 -1.30 3.52
CA SER A 87 0.88 -0.89 3.40
C SER A 87 0.73 0.03 2.19
N ALA A 88 -0.29 -0.21 1.36
CA ALA A 88 -0.63 0.68 0.25
C ALA A 88 -0.89 2.11 0.73
N THR A 89 -1.37 2.30 1.96
CA THR A 89 -1.59 3.62 2.57
C THR A 89 -0.28 4.38 2.75
N ILE A 90 0.72 3.80 3.42
CA ILE A 90 2.01 4.48 3.61
C ILE A 90 2.80 4.60 2.31
N ALA A 91 2.64 3.62 1.40
CA ALA A 91 3.23 3.71 0.07
C ALA A 91 2.58 4.85 -0.74
N ALA A 92 1.25 5.01 -0.71
CA ALA A 92 0.59 6.12 -1.39
C ALA A 92 1.02 7.47 -0.80
N TYR A 93 1.16 7.56 0.53
CA TYR A 93 1.66 8.75 1.21
C TYR A 93 3.08 9.13 0.73
N ALA A 94 4.00 8.16 0.72
CA ALA A 94 5.35 8.34 0.18
C ALA A 94 5.35 8.69 -1.33
N GLY A 95 4.49 8.05 -2.11
CA GLY A 95 4.37 8.28 -3.55
C GLY A 95 3.86 9.67 -3.92
N ASN A 96 3.14 10.32 -3.00
CA ASN A 96 2.75 11.73 -3.09
C ASN A 96 3.84 12.68 -2.55
N GLY A 97 5.05 12.18 -2.29
CA GLY A 97 6.18 12.97 -1.81
C GLY A 97 6.17 13.28 -0.31
N TRP A 98 5.30 12.62 0.47
CA TRP A 98 5.18 12.89 1.91
C TRP A 98 5.94 11.88 2.76
N GLY A 99 6.34 12.31 3.97
CA GLY A 99 7.03 11.43 4.92
C GLY A 99 8.46 11.07 4.52
N LEU A 100 8.99 11.66 3.46
CA LEU A 100 10.32 11.38 2.94
C LEU A 100 11.30 12.49 3.30
N CYS A 101 12.48 12.13 3.78
CA CYS A 101 13.59 13.09 3.91
C CYS A 101 14.09 13.55 2.52
N ARG A 102 14.71 14.73 2.48
CA ARG A 102 15.23 15.34 1.25
C ARG A 102 16.46 14.62 0.73
N ASP A 103 17.43 14.38 1.61
CA ASP A 103 18.67 13.70 1.26
C ASP A 103 18.78 12.36 1.98
N TYR A 104 18.32 11.31 1.29
CA TYR A 104 18.36 9.95 1.82
C TYR A 104 19.76 9.31 1.79
N ARG A 105 20.75 9.98 1.18
CA ARG A 105 22.14 9.48 1.12
C ARG A 105 22.92 9.87 2.36
N ASP A 106 22.53 10.95 3.03
CA ASP A 106 23.01 11.30 4.36
C ASP A 106 22.07 10.70 5.42
N VAL A 107 22.43 9.52 5.93
CA VAL A 107 21.60 8.77 6.88
C VAL A 107 21.31 9.58 8.14
N ALA A 108 22.30 10.31 8.67
CA ALA A 108 22.14 11.06 9.91
C ALA A 108 21.22 12.28 9.71
N ALA A 109 21.41 13.03 8.63
CA ALA A 109 20.54 14.16 8.30
C ALA A 109 19.11 13.71 7.99
N CYS A 110 18.96 12.57 7.29
CA CYS A 110 17.65 12.00 6.99
C CYS A 110 16.91 11.57 8.26
N GLU A 111 17.58 10.89 9.20
CA GLU A 111 16.99 10.49 10.48
C GLU A 111 16.57 11.71 11.33
N GLU A 112 17.38 12.78 11.35
CA GLU A 112 17.02 14.02 12.03
C GLU A 112 15.81 14.71 11.37
N GLU A 113 15.76 14.77 10.04
CA GLU A 113 14.61 15.32 9.31
C GLU A 113 13.34 14.51 9.58
N GLU A 114 13.41 13.18 9.51
CA GLU A 114 12.27 12.28 9.74
C GLU A 114 11.64 12.47 11.13
N LEU A 115 12.45 12.75 12.17
CA LEU A 115 11.97 13.04 13.52
C LEU A 115 11.21 14.37 13.62
N GLN A 116 11.42 15.30 12.68
CA GLN A 116 10.73 16.59 12.62
C GLN A 116 9.51 16.59 11.70
N ILE A 117 9.24 15.49 10.97
CA ILE A 117 8.07 15.41 10.10
C ILE A 117 6.80 15.39 10.96
N PRO A 118 5.87 16.36 10.77
CA PRO A 118 4.68 16.46 11.60
C PRO A 118 3.77 15.23 11.40
N SER A 119 3.29 14.69 12.51
CA SER A 119 2.23 13.68 12.51
C SER A 119 0.93 14.24 11.93
N ARG A 120 0.25 13.44 11.11
CA ARG A 120 -1.04 13.75 10.51
C ARG A 120 -2.02 12.60 10.69
N PHE A 121 -3.30 12.93 10.83
CA PHE A 121 -4.38 11.96 10.76
C PHE A 121 -5.03 12.08 9.39
N ALA A 122 -5.04 10.98 8.65
CA ALA A 122 -5.58 10.89 7.31
C ALA A 122 -6.81 9.98 7.28
N LEU A 123 -7.81 10.35 6.47
CA LEU A 123 -8.76 9.41 5.91
C LEU A 123 -8.11 8.83 4.65
N ALA A 124 -7.61 7.60 4.73
CA ALA A 124 -7.05 6.93 3.57
C ALA A 124 -8.17 6.19 2.82
N VAL A 125 -8.24 6.43 1.52
CA VAL A 125 -9.28 5.86 0.64
C VAL A 125 -8.61 5.24 -0.57
N SER A 126 -8.88 3.96 -0.79
CA SER A 126 -8.55 3.26 -2.03
C SER A 126 -9.83 2.93 -2.77
N TYR A 127 -10.05 3.57 -3.92
CA TYR A 127 -11.25 3.34 -4.73
C TYR A 127 -10.88 2.92 -6.14
N THR A 128 -11.25 1.69 -6.47
CA THR A 128 -10.97 1.06 -7.76
C THR A 128 -12.25 0.70 -8.50
N HIS A 129 -12.10 0.20 -9.72
CA HIS A 129 -13.22 -0.39 -10.45
C HIS A 129 -13.89 -1.55 -9.72
N THR A 130 -13.16 -2.27 -8.86
CA THR A 130 -13.63 -3.53 -8.24
C THR A 130 -13.70 -3.50 -6.72
N SER A 131 -13.25 -2.44 -6.06
CA SER A 131 -13.24 -2.37 -4.60
C SER A 131 -13.22 -0.95 -4.06
N LEU A 132 -13.70 -0.82 -2.82
CA LEU A 132 -13.47 0.32 -1.96
C LEU A 132 -12.78 -0.18 -0.68
N THR A 133 -11.75 0.53 -0.25
CA THR A 133 -11.06 0.34 1.03
C THR A 133 -10.94 1.70 1.70
N THR A 134 -11.21 1.77 2.99
CA THR A 134 -11.18 3.03 3.76
C THR A 134 -10.60 2.79 5.14
N SER A 135 -9.74 3.68 5.61
CA SER A 135 -9.17 3.59 6.96
C SER A 135 -8.88 4.96 7.55
N GLN A 136 -8.83 5.01 8.88
CA GLN A 136 -8.21 6.12 9.61
C GLN A 136 -6.72 5.79 9.80
N ALA A 137 -5.84 6.65 9.30
CA ALA A 137 -4.40 6.45 9.36
C ALA A 137 -3.73 7.60 10.14
N HIS A 138 -2.79 7.26 11.02
CA HIS A 138 -1.86 8.19 11.64
C HIS A 138 -0.50 7.98 10.97
N VAL A 139 -0.07 8.99 10.21
CA VAL A 139 1.16 8.97 9.42
C VAL A 139 2.09 10.08 9.89
N ALA A 140 3.40 9.85 9.80
CA ALA A 140 4.42 10.87 10.08
C ALA A 140 5.52 10.78 9.02
N SER A 141 6.68 10.20 9.35
CA SER A 141 7.63 9.73 8.34
C SER A 141 7.04 8.52 7.59
N ALA A 142 7.60 8.20 6.43
CA ALA A 142 7.18 7.05 5.63
C ALA A 142 7.49 5.69 6.30
N ASN A 143 8.10 5.72 7.48
CA ASN A 143 8.37 4.58 8.34
C ASN A 143 7.36 4.41 9.48
N TYR A 144 6.44 5.37 9.66
CA TYR A 144 5.45 5.37 10.75
C TYR A 144 4.03 5.39 10.20
N LEU A 145 3.30 4.30 10.49
CA LEU A 145 1.89 4.12 10.18
C LEU A 145 1.20 3.40 11.34
N GLU A 146 0.21 4.06 11.93
CA GLU A 146 -0.83 3.38 12.70
C GLU A 146 -2.15 3.50 11.92
N GLU A 147 -2.76 2.36 11.58
CA GLU A 147 -3.93 2.33 10.71
C GLU A 147 -5.04 1.54 11.37
N GLY A 148 -6.21 2.17 11.52
CA GLY A 148 -7.39 1.57 12.11
C GLY A 148 -8.42 2.60 12.57
N PRO A 149 -9.72 2.29 12.47
CA PRO A 149 -10.28 1.06 11.88
C PRO A 149 -10.13 1.04 10.35
N THR A 150 -9.98 -0.16 9.79
CA THR A 150 -9.92 -0.37 8.33
C THR A 150 -11.13 -1.17 7.87
N LEU A 151 -11.74 -0.74 6.77
CA LEU A 151 -12.88 -1.37 6.13
C LEU A 151 -12.51 -1.71 4.68
N GLU A 152 -12.96 -2.87 4.21
CA GLU A 152 -12.79 -3.35 2.83
C GLU A 152 -14.14 -3.86 2.31
N ASN A 153 -14.49 -3.50 1.08
CA ASN A 153 -15.65 -4.03 0.40
C ASN A 153 -15.41 -4.17 -1.10
N LEU A 154 -15.33 -5.43 -1.56
CA LEU A 154 -15.16 -5.80 -2.97
C LEU A 154 -16.44 -5.68 -3.80
N LEU A 155 -17.58 -5.32 -3.19
CA LEU A 155 -18.85 -5.05 -3.86
C LEU A 155 -19.10 -3.56 -4.05
N LEU A 156 -18.24 -2.70 -3.48
CA LEU A 156 -18.34 -1.24 -3.59
C LEU A 156 -17.28 -0.68 -4.53
N GLY A 157 -16.94 -1.40 -5.61
CA GLY A 157 -16.13 -0.88 -6.71
C GLY A 157 -16.98 -0.12 -7.73
N TYR A 158 -16.36 0.81 -8.47
CA TYR A 158 -17.08 1.67 -9.43
C TYR A 158 -17.91 0.91 -10.47
N ASP A 159 -17.54 -0.32 -10.82
CA ASP A 159 -18.30 -1.12 -11.77
C ASP A 159 -19.67 -1.56 -11.24
N ALA A 160 -19.84 -1.63 -9.92
CA ALA A 160 -21.09 -1.96 -9.24
C ALA A 160 -21.99 -0.74 -8.96
N ARG A 161 -21.64 0.46 -9.44
CA ARG A 161 -22.31 1.73 -9.10
C ARG A 161 -23.80 1.83 -9.47
N HIS A 162 -24.29 0.93 -10.30
CA HIS A 162 -25.67 0.92 -10.78
C HIS A 162 -26.63 0.17 -9.84
N GLU A 163 -26.09 -0.50 -8.82
CA GLU A 163 -26.90 -1.17 -7.81
C GLU A 163 -27.69 -0.17 -6.96
N GLU A 164 -28.91 -0.54 -6.57
CA GLU A 164 -29.71 0.26 -5.65
C GLU A 164 -28.95 0.49 -4.34
N SER A 165 -29.03 1.71 -3.78
CA SER A 165 -28.32 2.11 -2.55
C SER A 165 -26.79 2.08 -2.58
N TYR A 166 -26.16 1.84 -3.75
CA TYR A 166 -24.70 1.80 -3.88
C TYR A 166 -24.01 3.02 -3.25
N TRP A 167 -24.46 4.22 -3.61
CA TRP A 167 -23.85 5.46 -3.10
C TRP A 167 -24.15 5.70 -1.62
N ASP A 168 -25.23 5.15 -1.07
CA ASP A 168 -25.48 5.15 0.37
C ASP A 168 -24.46 4.29 1.11
N ALA A 169 -24.15 3.11 0.57
CA ALA A 169 -23.13 2.22 1.11
C ALA A 169 -21.72 2.81 0.99
N VAL A 170 -21.39 3.47 -0.13
CA VAL A 170 -20.12 4.21 -0.29
C VAL A 170 -20.02 5.34 0.73
N ARG A 171 -21.07 6.16 0.90
CA ARG A 171 -21.11 7.23 1.92
C ARG A 171 -20.88 6.69 3.32
N HIS A 172 -21.53 5.59 3.67
CA HIS A 172 -21.35 4.93 4.97
C HIS A 172 -19.89 4.49 5.15
N MET A 173 -19.33 3.79 4.15
CA MET A 173 -17.97 3.26 4.21
C MET A 173 -16.91 4.36 4.32
N LEU A 174 -17.05 5.47 3.59
CA LEU A 174 -16.14 6.62 3.70
C LEU A 174 -16.18 7.29 5.07
N ARG A 175 -17.37 7.35 5.68
CA ARG A 175 -17.61 8.06 6.95
C ARG A 175 -17.18 7.24 8.17
N SER A 176 -17.40 5.92 8.13
CA SER A 176 -17.24 5.04 9.29
C SER A 176 -15.86 5.07 9.94
N PRO A 177 -14.73 5.10 9.21
CA PRO A 177 -13.42 5.12 9.85
C PRO A 177 -13.18 6.34 10.73
N VAL A 178 -13.85 7.46 10.46
CA VAL A 178 -13.73 8.69 11.24
C VAL A 178 -14.74 8.72 12.38
N VAL A 179 -15.99 8.33 12.11
CA VAL A 179 -17.11 8.51 13.05
C VAL A 179 -17.24 7.37 14.05
N ASP A 180 -16.96 6.14 13.62
CA ASP A 180 -17.11 4.94 14.44
C ASP A 180 -15.81 4.57 15.16
N SER A 181 -14.72 5.31 14.91
CA SER A 181 -13.45 5.10 15.60
C SER A 181 -13.60 5.38 17.10
N PRO A 182 -13.09 4.49 17.98
CA PRO A 182 -13.10 4.72 19.42
C PRO A 182 -12.23 5.92 19.81
N VAL A 183 -11.33 6.35 18.93
CA VAL A 183 -10.45 7.50 19.14
C VAL A 183 -10.84 8.61 18.17
N ARG A 184 -11.47 9.67 18.69
CA ARG A 184 -11.79 10.86 17.89
C ARG A 184 -10.50 11.59 17.53
N ARG A 185 -10.19 11.64 16.24
CA ARG A 185 -9.05 12.37 15.68
C ARG A 185 -9.56 13.31 14.60
N ASN A 186 -9.04 14.53 14.59
CA ASN A 186 -9.31 15.47 13.52
C ASN A 186 -8.52 15.04 12.30
N ILE A 187 -9.23 14.74 11.21
CA ILE A 187 -8.62 14.40 9.93
C ILE A 187 -8.06 15.70 9.32
N SER A 188 -6.76 15.75 9.11
CA SER A 188 -6.09 16.87 8.45
C SER A 188 -5.75 16.58 6.98
N MET A 189 -5.98 15.34 6.53
CA MET A 189 -5.64 14.87 5.19
C MET A 189 -6.65 13.83 4.69
N VAL A 190 -6.97 13.86 3.39
CA VAL A 190 -7.62 12.75 2.69
C VAL A 190 -6.62 12.20 1.69
N LEU A 191 -6.18 10.96 1.89
CA LEU A 191 -5.20 10.32 1.02
C LEU A 191 -5.93 9.40 0.03
N LEU A 192 -5.91 9.76 -1.25
CA LEU A 192 -6.61 9.01 -2.30
C LEU A 192 -5.64 8.11 -3.08
N SER A 193 -6.10 6.90 -3.34
CA SER A 193 -5.45 5.92 -4.21
C SER A 193 -6.49 5.12 -4.99
N GLY A 194 -6.09 4.55 -6.12
CA GLY A 194 -6.96 3.76 -6.99
C GLY A 194 -7.43 4.51 -8.23
N ASP A 195 -7.72 3.73 -9.27
CA ASP A 195 -8.00 4.18 -10.64
C ASP A 195 -9.42 4.73 -10.86
N ALA A 196 -10.32 4.56 -9.87
CA ALA A 196 -11.68 5.10 -9.92
C ALA A 196 -11.88 6.35 -9.05
N THR A 197 -10.83 6.85 -8.39
CA THR A 197 -10.93 8.04 -7.52
C THR A 197 -11.24 9.33 -8.28
N GLU A 198 -10.91 9.42 -9.56
CA GLU A 198 -11.17 10.60 -10.39
C GLU A 198 -12.59 10.66 -10.96
N LYS A 199 -13.45 9.68 -10.66
CA LYS A 199 -14.81 9.64 -11.17
C LYS A 199 -15.66 10.75 -10.54
N PRO A 200 -16.37 11.59 -11.33
CA PRO A 200 -17.11 12.74 -10.81
C PRO A 200 -18.10 12.40 -9.69
N GLU A 201 -18.85 11.31 -9.85
CA GLU A 201 -19.89 10.89 -8.90
C GLU A 201 -19.26 10.49 -7.55
N PHE A 202 -18.09 9.87 -7.59
CA PHE A 202 -17.34 9.54 -6.38
C PHE A 202 -16.76 10.79 -5.71
N ARG A 203 -16.25 11.75 -6.48
CA ARG A 203 -15.72 13.01 -5.95
C ARG A 203 -16.78 13.85 -5.26
N GLU A 204 -18.00 13.88 -5.81
CA GLU A 204 -19.15 14.53 -5.17
C GLU A 204 -19.46 13.88 -3.81
N VAL A 205 -19.63 12.55 -3.79
CA VAL A 205 -19.88 11.78 -2.55
C VAL A 205 -18.75 11.94 -1.53
N LEU A 206 -17.49 11.92 -1.97
CA LEU A 206 -16.34 12.13 -1.10
C LEU A 206 -16.37 13.53 -0.50
N GLY A 207 -16.64 14.56 -1.29
CA GLY A 207 -16.76 15.95 -0.83
C GLY A 207 -17.81 16.08 0.26
N GLU A 208 -19.02 15.55 0.03
CA GLU A 208 -20.10 15.55 1.03
C GLU A 208 -19.69 14.89 2.35
N VAL A 209 -18.98 13.76 2.29
CA VAL A 209 -18.52 13.05 3.48
C VAL A 209 -17.43 13.86 4.20
N VAL A 210 -16.45 14.38 3.46
CA VAL A 210 -15.36 15.19 4.01
C VAL A 210 -15.91 16.42 4.72
N ASP A 211 -16.84 17.15 4.09
CA ASP A 211 -17.49 18.31 4.70
C ASP A 211 -18.26 17.95 5.98
N ALA A 212 -18.88 16.76 6.01
CA ALA A 212 -19.64 16.30 7.17
C ALA A 212 -18.77 15.83 8.35
N VAL A 213 -17.56 15.35 8.10
CA VAL A 213 -16.66 14.81 9.16
C VAL A 213 -15.52 15.75 9.54
N SER A 214 -15.29 16.82 8.78
CA SER A 214 -14.24 17.81 9.06
C SER A 214 -14.75 18.84 10.05
N HIS A 215 -14.16 18.86 11.25
CA HIS A 215 -14.56 19.79 12.31
C HIS A 215 -13.63 21.00 12.44
N ASP A 216 -12.35 20.86 12.06
CA ASP A 216 -11.29 21.86 12.29
C ASP A 216 -10.51 22.13 10.99
N GLY A 217 -11.12 22.89 10.08
CA GLY A 217 -10.54 23.24 8.78
C GLY A 217 -10.79 22.20 7.69
N GLU A 218 -10.55 22.61 6.43
CA GLU A 218 -10.66 21.72 5.27
C GLU A 218 -9.43 20.80 5.20
N PRO A 219 -9.61 19.46 5.21
CA PRO A 219 -8.51 18.52 5.06
C PRO A 219 -7.84 18.68 3.70
N GLU A 220 -6.52 18.53 3.67
CA GLU A 220 -5.77 18.51 2.43
C GLU A 220 -6.08 17.21 1.65
N ILE A 221 -6.61 17.32 0.43
CA ILE A 221 -6.79 16.17 -0.46
C ILE A 221 -5.47 15.90 -1.18
N VAL A 222 -4.92 14.71 -0.94
CA VAL A 222 -3.66 14.24 -1.51
C VAL A 222 -3.94 13.11 -2.49
N ASP A 223 -3.82 13.42 -3.78
CA ASP A 223 -4.25 12.55 -4.88
C ASP A 223 -3.37 12.69 -6.13
N GLN A 224 -2.07 12.91 -5.97
CA GLN A 224 -1.14 12.99 -7.08
C GLN A 224 -0.99 11.60 -7.71
N GLN A 225 -1.46 11.45 -8.94
CA GLN A 225 -1.47 10.18 -9.70
C GLN A 225 -2.07 9.02 -8.88
N PRO A 226 -3.35 9.11 -8.49
CA PRO A 226 -3.92 8.22 -7.47
C PRO A 226 -3.95 6.76 -7.92
N GLY A 227 -4.01 6.49 -9.23
CA GLY A 227 -3.91 5.14 -9.78
C GLY A 227 -2.55 4.45 -9.60
N CYS A 228 -1.48 5.22 -9.37
CA CYS A 228 -0.11 4.70 -9.30
C CYS A 228 0.67 5.12 -8.04
N SER A 229 0.13 6.03 -7.20
CA SER A 229 0.84 6.61 -6.06
C SER A 229 1.43 5.55 -5.12
N ALA A 230 0.68 4.49 -4.81
CA ALA A 230 1.18 3.39 -3.98
C ALA A 230 2.34 2.61 -4.61
N ALA A 231 2.37 2.46 -5.94
CA ALA A 231 3.49 1.82 -6.63
C ALA A 231 4.73 2.73 -6.68
N ILE A 232 4.52 4.02 -6.93
CA ILE A 232 5.57 5.06 -6.92
C ILE A 232 6.23 5.10 -5.54
N GLY A 233 5.45 5.15 -4.46
CA GLY A 233 6.01 5.19 -3.12
C GLY A 233 6.69 3.89 -2.72
N ALA A 234 6.18 2.72 -3.13
CA ALA A 234 6.88 1.46 -2.91
C ALA A 234 8.26 1.45 -3.59
N ALA A 235 8.35 1.97 -4.81
CA ALA A 235 9.62 2.11 -5.52
C ALA A 235 10.57 3.12 -4.84
N GLU A 236 10.04 4.27 -4.39
CA GLU A 236 10.82 5.28 -3.66
C GLU A 236 11.41 4.73 -2.36
N LEU A 237 10.60 4.01 -1.58
CA LEU A 237 11.04 3.39 -0.33
C LEU A 237 12.08 2.28 -0.58
N ALA A 238 11.84 1.43 -1.58
CA ALA A 238 12.79 0.38 -1.97
C ALA A 238 14.15 0.97 -2.38
N LYS A 239 14.14 2.01 -3.21
CA LYS A 239 15.34 2.75 -3.62
C LYS A 239 16.11 3.25 -2.40
N ARG A 240 15.44 3.95 -1.48
CA ARG A 240 16.07 4.55 -0.28
C ARG A 240 16.69 3.50 0.63
N ALA A 241 16.01 2.37 0.81
CA ALA A 241 16.51 1.30 1.65
C ALA A 241 17.73 0.57 1.06
N ILE A 242 17.78 0.38 -0.27
CA ILE A 242 18.98 -0.16 -0.93
C ILE A 242 20.19 0.73 -0.63
N PHE A 243 20.03 2.05 -0.72
CA PHE A 243 21.12 2.98 -0.41
C PHE A 243 21.55 2.93 1.07
N LYS A 244 20.59 2.80 2.00
CA LYS A 244 20.92 2.63 3.43
C LYS A 244 21.72 1.35 3.66
N GLN A 245 21.31 0.23 3.08
CA GLN A 245 22.00 -1.05 3.21
C GLN A 245 23.41 -1.03 2.59
N MET A 246 23.58 -0.36 1.44
CA MET A 246 24.90 -0.22 0.82
C MET A 246 25.85 0.63 1.69
N GLY A 247 25.36 1.75 2.24
CA GLY A 247 26.17 2.60 3.11
C GLY A 247 26.59 1.88 4.40
N GLU A 248 25.73 1.05 4.98
CA GLU A 248 26.07 0.23 6.15
C GLU A 248 27.16 -0.82 5.83
N LEU A 249 27.16 -1.40 4.63
CA LEU A 249 28.17 -2.38 4.20
C LEU A 249 29.54 -1.73 3.98
N ASP A 250 29.60 -0.53 3.44
CA ASP A 250 30.86 0.20 3.24
C ASP A 250 31.51 0.56 4.59
N VAL A 251 30.70 1.02 5.57
CA VAL A 251 31.18 1.33 6.94
C VAL A 251 31.72 0.09 7.66
N VAL A 252 31.14 -1.09 7.41
CA VAL A 252 31.64 -2.36 7.99
C VAL A 252 32.93 -2.84 7.30
N SER A 253 33.13 -2.50 6.02
CA SER A 253 34.35 -2.88 5.29
C SER A 253 35.58 -2.02 5.63
N ASP A 254 35.35 -0.83 6.18
CA ASP A 254 36.39 0.12 6.62
C ASP A 254 36.80 -0.05 8.11
N LEU A 255 36.22 -1.03 8.82
CA LEU A 255 36.54 -1.41 10.20
C LEU A 255 37.37 -2.70 10.27
#